data_AF-A0A821HSD7-F1
#
_entry.id   AF-A0A821HSD7-F1
#
_cell.length_a   1.000
_cell.length_b   1.000
_cell.length_c   1.000
_cell.angle_alpha   90.00
_cell.angle_beta   90.00
_cell.angle_gamma   90.00
#
_symmetry.space_group_name_H-M   'P 1'
#
loop_
_entity.id
_entity.type
_entity.pdbx_description
1 polymer ?
#
loop_
_entity_poly.entity_id
_entity_poly.type
_entity_poly.pdbx_seq_one_letter_code
_entity_poly.pdbx_strand_id
1 'polypeptide(L)'
;LTAALHEPIMQLLIDDECFYDINPDISLNRFSKQERIKKFGTSSTRDYLDKIQKYRNVILTKLYTFTCTFIESLRSALDFFPTSLSFLISQMFIILSQSSELSSREIRCLCCDIIMTLFIGPAICEPEKHGIIADIPISTIARHNLNQVN
;
A
#
# COMPACT_ATOMS: atom_id res chain seq x y z
N LEU A 1 -13.45 -4.49 7.96
CA LEU A 1 -12.60 -3.79 6.97
C LEU A 1 -12.54 -2.29 7.24
N THR A 2 -13.67 -1.58 7.27
CA THR A 2 -13.69 -0.13 7.56
C THR A 2 -12.91 0.24 8.82
N ALA A 3 -13.12 -0.49 9.93
CA ALA A 3 -12.37 -0.28 11.17
C ALA A 3 -10.84 -0.43 11.04
N ALA A 4 -10.37 -1.22 10.06
CA ALA A 4 -8.95 -1.48 9.84
C ALA A 4 -8.32 -0.56 8.77
N LEU A 5 -9.12 -0.08 7.82
CA LEU A 5 -8.60 0.58 6.61
C LEU A 5 -8.99 2.05 6.52
N HIS A 6 -10.07 2.49 7.18
CA HIS A 6 -10.57 3.86 7.04
C HIS A 6 -9.51 4.90 7.44
N GLU A 7 -8.95 4.81 8.64
CA GLU A 7 -7.95 5.77 9.12
C GLU A 7 -6.69 5.84 8.24
N PRO A 8 -5.99 4.72 7.95
CA PRO A 8 -4.77 4.79 7.15
C PRO A 8 -5.03 5.24 5.70
N ILE A 9 -6.19 4.89 5.13
CA ILE A 9 -6.59 5.42 3.83
C ILE A 9 -6.81 6.93 3.91
N MET A 10 -7.58 7.41 4.89
CA MET A 10 -7.84 8.85 5.06
C MET A 10 -6.55 9.66 5.24
N GLN A 11 -5.59 9.16 6.01
CA GLN A 11 -4.29 9.80 6.17
C GLN A 11 -3.55 9.93 4.84
N LEU A 12 -3.57 8.89 4.00
CA LEU A 12 -2.96 8.91 2.67
C LEU A 12 -3.70 9.86 1.73
N LEU A 13 -5.04 9.91 1.78
CA LEU A 13 -5.84 10.85 0.98
C LEU A 13 -5.58 12.31 1.36
N ILE A 14 -5.21 12.58 2.62
CA ILE A 14 -4.84 13.92 3.09
C ILE A 14 -3.42 14.27 2.63
N ASP A 15 -2.47 13.33 2.64
CA ASP A 15 -1.10 13.52 2.12
C ASP A 15 -1.01 13.28 0.59
N ASP A 16 -1.83 14.00 -0.16
CA ASP A 16 -1.96 13.91 -1.64
C ASP A 16 -0.95 14.80 -2.40
N GLU A 17 0.24 15.02 -1.83
CA GLU A 17 1.20 15.99 -2.38
C GLU A 17 2.02 15.45 -3.56
N CYS A 18 2.33 14.15 -3.58
CA CYS A 18 3.23 13.57 -4.58
C CYS A 18 3.01 12.07 -4.81
N PHE A 19 3.42 11.59 -5.98
CA PHE A 19 3.43 10.17 -6.33
C PHE A 19 4.52 9.42 -5.58
N TYR A 20 4.17 8.30 -4.95
CA TYR A 20 5.10 7.39 -4.27
C TYR A 20 5.75 6.41 -5.26
N ASP A 21 6.31 6.93 -6.35
CA ASP A 21 6.99 6.14 -7.37
C ASP A 21 8.27 5.50 -6.78
N ILE A 22 8.31 4.17 -6.68
CA ILE A 22 9.48 3.41 -6.21
C ILE A 22 10.64 3.49 -7.22
N ASN A 23 10.31 3.60 -8.51
CA ASN A 23 11.29 3.74 -9.58
C ASN A 23 11.65 5.23 -9.79
N PRO A 24 12.92 5.64 -9.57
CA PRO A 24 13.35 7.03 -9.70
C PRO A 24 13.20 7.58 -11.13
N ASP A 25 13.38 6.76 -12.16
CA ASP A 25 13.29 7.20 -13.55
C ASP A 25 11.85 7.58 -13.92
N ILE A 26 10.88 6.83 -13.38
CA ILE A 26 9.45 7.14 -13.53
C ILE A 26 9.10 8.41 -12.77
N SER A 27 9.63 8.56 -11.55
CA SER A 27 9.35 9.72 -10.71
C SER A 27 9.81 11.04 -11.33
N LEU A 28 10.98 11.04 -11.98
CA LEU A 28 11.50 12.23 -12.66
C LEU A 28 10.64 12.66 -13.86
N ASN A 29 9.98 11.69 -14.51
CA ASN A 29 9.08 11.97 -15.64
C ASN A 29 7.75 12.61 -15.21
N ARG A 30 7.41 12.61 -13.91
CA ARG A 30 6.25 13.32 -13.36
C ARG A 30 6.41 14.84 -13.36
N PHE A 31 7.64 15.33 -13.49
CA PHE A 31 7.95 16.75 -13.45
C PHE A 31 8.22 17.30 -14.85
N SER A 32 7.66 18.48 -15.12
CA SER A 32 8.05 19.26 -16.28
C SER A 32 9.56 19.58 -16.24
N LYS A 33 10.14 19.91 -17.39
CA LYS A 33 11.57 20.28 -17.46
C LYS A 33 11.91 21.45 -16.53
N GLN A 34 11.01 22.42 -16.39
CA GLN A 34 11.20 23.58 -15.52
C GLN A 34 11.17 23.19 -14.04
N GLU A 35 10.22 22.35 -13.63
CA GLU A 35 10.13 21.85 -12.26
C GLU A 35 11.34 20.99 -11.88
N ARG A 36 11.82 20.14 -12.80
CA ARG A 36 13.04 19.35 -12.58
C ARG A 36 14.24 20.24 -12.32
N ILE A 37 14.43 21.27 -13.12
CA ILE A 37 15.55 22.22 -12.93
C ILE A 37 15.40 22.97 -11.61
N LYS A 38 14.17 23.40 -11.26
CA LYS A 38 13.91 24.09 -9.99
C LYS A 38 14.19 23.18 -8.77
N LYS A 39 13.77 21.92 -8.83
CA LYS A 39 13.82 20.97 -7.70
C LYS A 39 15.19 20.28 -7.56
N PHE A 40 15.80 19.89 -8.68
CA PHE A 40 17.03 19.09 -8.72
C PHE A 40 18.24 19.84 -9.29
N GLY A 41 18.05 20.95 -10.00
CA GLY A 41 19.12 21.63 -10.75
C GLY A 41 19.29 21.07 -12.16
N THR A 42 20.33 21.53 -12.86
CA THR A 42 20.70 20.96 -14.16
C THR A 42 21.55 19.70 -13.96
N SER A 43 21.53 18.78 -14.92
CA SER A 43 22.35 17.56 -14.87
C SER A 43 23.86 17.81 -14.79
N SER A 44 24.31 19.02 -15.11
CA SER A 44 25.68 19.50 -14.98
C SER A 44 26.06 19.99 -13.58
N THR A 45 25.09 20.15 -12.67
CA THR A 45 25.38 20.58 -11.29
C THR A 45 25.90 19.42 -10.45
N ARG A 46 26.89 19.70 -9.60
CA ARG A 46 27.50 18.68 -8.71
C ARG A 46 26.46 18.00 -7.81
N ASP A 47 25.44 18.72 -7.37
CA ASP A 47 24.47 18.24 -6.39
C ASP A 47 23.22 17.59 -7.03
N TYR A 48 23.14 17.49 -8.36
CA TYR A 48 21.93 16.98 -9.06
C TYR A 48 21.57 15.56 -8.61
N LEU A 49 22.56 14.67 -8.62
CA LEU A 49 22.40 13.27 -8.22
C LEU A 49 22.05 13.16 -6.73
N ASP A 50 22.69 13.97 -5.87
CA ASP A 50 22.41 13.99 -4.43
C ASP A 50 20.97 14.44 -4.14
N LYS A 51 20.47 15.44 -4.86
CA LYS A 51 19.08 15.91 -4.71
C LYS A 51 18.07 14.87 -5.17
N ILE A 52 18.35 14.13 -6.24
CA ILE A 52 17.51 13.01 -6.68
C ILE A 52 17.51 11.90 -5.63
N GLN A 53 18.67 11.52 -5.11
CA GLN A 53 18.77 10.49 -4.08
C GLN A 53 18.05 10.90 -2.79
N LYS A 54 18.19 12.16 -2.36
CA LYS A 54 17.45 12.70 -1.21
C LYS A 54 15.94 12.63 -1.43
N TYR A 55 15.47 13.05 -2.60
CA TYR A 55 14.06 12.96 -2.95
C TYR A 55 13.55 11.52 -2.94
N ARG A 56 14.30 10.58 -3.53
CA ARG A 56 13.98 9.16 -3.49
C ARG A 56 13.86 8.64 -2.06
N ASN A 57 14.81 9.00 -1.19
CA ASN A 57 14.77 8.58 0.20
C ASN A 57 13.51 9.11 0.90
N VAL A 58 13.11 10.36 0.65
CA VAL A 58 11.86 10.93 1.19
C VAL A 58 10.64 10.13 0.75
N ILE A 59 10.55 9.78 -0.54
CA ILE A 59 9.44 8.97 -1.07
C ILE A 59 9.42 7.58 -0.44
N LEU A 60 10.57 6.90 -0.35
CA LEU A 60 10.66 5.58 0.28
C LEU A 60 10.30 5.62 1.75
N THR A 61 10.72 6.67 2.47
CA THR A 61 10.34 6.86 3.88
C THR A 61 8.83 7.07 4.01
N LYS A 62 8.21 7.92 3.17
CA LYS A 62 6.74 8.09 3.19
C LYS A 62 6.03 6.76 2.95
N LEU A 63 6.40 6.04 1.89
CA LEU A 63 5.78 4.76 1.56
C LEU A 63 5.94 3.75 2.70
N TYR A 64 7.16 3.63 3.27
CA TYR A 64 7.42 2.76 4.42
C TYR A 64 6.54 3.12 5.62
N THR A 65 6.46 4.40 5.97
CA THR A 65 5.64 4.87 7.09
C THR A 65 4.17 4.55 6.87
N PHE A 66 3.62 4.83 5.68
CA PHE A 66 2.23 4.48 5.37
C PHE A 66 2.00 2.97 5.45
N THR A 67 2.84 2.15 4.81
CA THR A 67 2.73 0.69 4.89
C THR A 67 2.76 0.18 6.32
N CYS A 68 3.63 0.73 7.18
CA CYS A 68 3.65 0.40 8.61
C CYS A 68 2.32 0.74 9.30
N THR A 69 1.78 1.94 9.06
CA THR A 69 0.47 2.34 9.60
C THR A 69 -0.65 1.39 9.15
N PHE A 70 -0.66 0.97 7.88
CA PHE A 70 -1.63 -0.01 7.39
C PHE A 70 -1.49 -1.36 8.11
N ILE A 71 -0.27 -1.86 8.31
CA ILE A 71 0.00 -3.12 9.01
C ILE A 71 -0.46 -3.03 10.47
N GLU A 72 -0.15 -1.93 11.16
CA GLU A 72 -0.53 -1.72 12.56
C GLU A 72 -2.05 -1.61 12.74
N SER A 73 -2.72 -0.89 11.83
CA SER A 73 -4.17 -0.77 11.81
C SER A 73 -4.85 -2.12 11.54
N LEU A 74 -4.34 -2.90 10.57
CA LEU A 74 -4.81 -4.25 10.30
C LEU A 74 -4.66 -5.17 11.52
N ARG A 75 -3.50 -5.12 12.19
CA ARG A 75 -3.23 -5.91 13.41
C ARG A 75 -4.19 -5.55 14.54
N SER A 76 -4.42 -4.26 14.75
CA SER A 76 -5.31 -3.76 15.80
C SER A 76 -6.78 -4.12 15.54
N ALA A 77 -7.13 -4.36 14.28
CA ALA A 77 -8.49 -4.74 13.89
C ALA A 77 -8.72 -6.25 13.75
N LEU A 78 -7.73 -7.11 14.07
CA LEU A 78 -7.84 -8.57 13.92
C LEU A 78 -8.99 -9.16 14.74
N ASP A 79 -9.28 -8.61 15.92
CA ASP A 79 -10.37 -9.06 16.78
C ASP A 79 -11.76 -8.82 16.15
N PHE A 80 -11.85 -7.93 15.18
CA PHE A 80 -13.08 -7.65 14.42
C PHE A 80 -13.15 -8.41 13.09
N PHE A 81 -12.23 -9.35 12.85
CA PHE A 81 -12.25 -10.13 11.62
C PHE A 81 -13.51 -11.00 11.55
N PRO A 82 -14.25 -11.01 10.41
CA PRO A 82 -15.52 -11.72 10.34
C PRO A 82 -15.40 -13.21 10.66
N THR A 83 -16.18 -13.69 11.62
CA THR A 83 -16.10 -15.09 12.10
C THR A 83 -16.32 -16.11 10.99
N SER A 84 -17.20 -15.82 10.03
CA SER A 84 -17.44 -16.68 8.86
C SER A 84 -16.19 -16.83 7.98
N LEU A 85 -15.44 -15.73 7.78
CA LEU A 85 -14.17 -15.76 7.05
C LEU A 85 -13.08 -16.45 7.88
N SER A 86 -12.99 -16.19 9.19
CA SER A 86 -12.07 -16.93 10.08
C SER A 86 -12.30 -18.43 9.99
N PHE A 87 -13.56 -18.85 10.01
CA PHE A 87 -13.94 -20.25 9.91
C PHE A 87 -13.55 -20.84 8.55
N LEU A 88 -13.85 -20.15 7.45
CA LEU A 88 -13.48 -20.58 6.10
C LEU A 88 -11.97 -20.79 5.97
N ILE A 89 -11.17 -19.81 6.39
CA ILE A 89 -9.71 -19.89 6.35
C ILE A 89 -9.19 -21.03 7.24
N SER A 90 -9.81 -21.25 8.40
CA SER A 90 -9.47 -22.36 9.30
C SER A 90 -9.75 -23.72 8.64
N GLN A 91 -10.89 -23.86 7.95
CA GLN A 91 -11.20 -25.07 7.20
C GLN A 91 -10.22 -25.30 6.05
N MET A 92 -9.86 -24.24 5.30
CA MET A 92 -8.85 -24.34 4.24
C MET A 92 -7.50 -24.80 4.80
N PHE A 93 -7.08 -24.23 5.94
CA PHE A 93 -5.85 -24.65 6.61
C PHE A 93 -5.88 -26.13 7.00
N ILE A 94 -6.98 -26.61 7.58
CA ILE A 94 -7.14 -28.01 7.99
C ILE A 94 -7.09 -28.94 6.77
N ILE A 95 -7.85 -28.64 5.72
CA ILE A 95 -7.91 -29.46 4.51
C ILE A 95 -6.52 -29.55 3.87
N LEU A 96 -5.86 -28.42 3.66
CA LEU A 96 -4.52 -28.38 3.06
C LEU A 96 -3.47 -29.08 3.92
N SER A 97 -3.59 -29.01 5.24
CA SER A 97 -2.68 -29.71 6.16
C SER A 97 -2.84 -31.22 6.11
N GLN A 98 -3.99 -31.72 5.66
CA GLN A 98 -4.27 -33.15 5.50
C GLN A 98 -3.97 -33.67 4.09
N SER A 99 -4.07 -32.81 3.07
CA SER A 99 -4.06 -33.22 1.66
C SER A 99 -2.80 -32.83 0.88
N SER A 100 -1.91 -32.03 1.44
CA SER A 100 -0.72 -31.51 0.73
C SER A 100 0.58 -31.89 1.42
N GLU A 101 1.67 -31.93 0.65
CA GLU A 101 3.05 -32.06 1.17
C GLU A 101 3.61 -30.73 1.70
N LEU A 102 2.77 -29.68 1.77
CA LEU A 102 3.20 -28.35 2.19
C LEU A 102 3.45 -28.31 3.69
N SER A 103 4.49 -27.58 4.08
CA SER A 103 4.72 -27.25 5.48
C SER A 103 3.62 -26.35 6.02
N SER A 104 3.37 -26.41 7.33
CA SER A 104 2.38 -25.52 7.96
C SER A 104 2.67 -24.03 7.76
N ARG A 105 3.94 -23.66 7.51
CA ARG A 105 4.32 -22.28 7.17
C ARG A 105 3.80 -21.89 5.79
N GLU A 106 4.01 -22.74 4.79
CA GLU A 106 3.55 -22.50 3.42
C GLU A 106 2.02 -22.41 3.36
N ILE A 107 1.31 -23.27 4.09
CA ILE A 107 -0.15 -23.22 4.16
C ILE A 107 -0.62 -21.90 4.80
N ARG A 108 0.01 -21.44 5.89
CA ARG A 108 -0.31 -20.12 6.48
C ARG A 108 -0.03 -18.98 5.51
N CYS A 109 1.08 -19.03 4.78
CA CYS A 109 1.39 -18.03 3.76
C CYS A 109 0.33 -18.02 2.66
N LEU A 110 -0.13 -19.18 2.21
CA LEU A 110 -1.21 -19.29 1.21
C LEU A 110 -2.53 -18.73 1.74
N CYS A 111 -2.92 -19.06 2.97
CA CYS A 111 -4.11 -18.49 3.59
C CYS A 111 -4.02 -16.95 3.71
N CYS A 112 -2.85 -16.43 4.09
CA CYS A 112 -2.59 -14.99 4.14
C CYS A 112 -2.70 -14.37 2.74
N ASP A 113 -2.10 -14.98 1.73
CA ASP A 113 -2.12 -14.51 0.34
C ASP A 113 -3.54 -14.44 -0.20
N ILE A 114 -4.39 -15.42 0.10
CA ILE A 114 -5.81 -15.41 -0.28
C ILE A 114 -6.56 -14.24 0.37
N ILE A 115 -6.35 -14.01 1.67
CA ILE A 115 -6.98 -12.89 2.38
C ILE A 115 -6.49 -11.55 1.81
N MET A 116 -5.18 -11.42 1.56
CA MET A 116 -4.61 -10.21 1.01
C MET A 116 -5.10 -9.97 -0.42
N THR A 117 -5.03 -10.97 -1.29
CA THR A 117 -5.35 -10.83 -2.71
C THR A 117 -6.85 -10.67 -2.97
N LEU A 118 -7.71 -11.36 -2.23
CA LEU A 118 -9.15 -11.38 -2.53
C LEU A 118 -9.98 -10.45 -1.64
N PHE A 119 -9.43 -9.96 -0.52
CA PHE A 119 -10.21 -9.21 0.46
C PHE A 119 -9.57 -7.88 0.86
N ILE A 120 -8.33 -7.90 1.39
CA ILE A 120 -7.71 -6.67 1.92
C ILE A 120 -7.22 -5.77 0.78
N GLY A 121 -6.45 -6.33 -0.16
CA GLY A 121 -5.80 -5.58 -1.22
C GLY A 121 -6.75 -4.85 -2.17
N PRO A 122 -7.79 -5.51 -2.71
CA PRO A 122 -8.82 -4.83 -3.51
C PRO A 122 -9.47 -3.67 -2.76
N ALA A 123 -9.63 -3.81 -1.44
CA ALA A 123 -10.24 -2.78 -0.59
C ALA A 123 -9.28 -1.63 -0.28
N ILE A 124 -7.96 -1.83 -0.33
CA ILE A 124 -6.95 -0.76 -0.28
C ILE A 124 -6.92 0.01 -1.62
N CYS A 125 -6.93 -0.70 -2.75
CA CYS A 125 -6.81 -0.09 -4.08
C CYS A 125 -8.08 0.66 -4.52
N GLU A 126 -9.26 0.19 -4.10
CA GLU A 126 -10.56 0.75 -4.47
C GLU A 126 -11.49 0.89 -3.25
N PRO A 127 -11.13 1.73 -2.28
CA PRO A 127 -11.82 1.79 -1.00
C PRO A 127 -13.26 2.31 -1.09
N GLU A 128 -13.56 3.14 -2.09
CA GLU A 128 -14.91 3.63 -2.37
C GLU A 128 -15.85 2.51 -2.82
N LYS A 129 -15.35 1.54 -3.60
CA LYS A 129 -16.15 0.38 -4.05
C LYS A 129 -16.47 -0.59 -2.92
N HIS A 130 -15.66 -0.56 -1.86
CA HIS A 130 -15.78 -1.41 -0.69
C HIS A 130 -16.45 -0.70 0.50
N GLY A 131 -16.95 0.53 0.30
CA GLY A 131 -17.62 1.31 1.34
C GLY A 131 -16.73 1.67 2.53
N ILE A 132 -15.41 1.70 2.33
CA ILE A 132 -14.47 2.08 3.38
C ILE A 132 -14.44 3.59 3.56
N ILE A 133 -14.44 4.32 2.45
CA ILE A 133 -14.60 5.77 2.44
C ILE A 133 -15.95 6.11 1.82
N ALA A 134 -16.54 7.22 2.27
CA ALA A 134 -17.77 7.76 1.70
C ALA A 134 -17.53 8.34 0.28
N ASP A 135 -18.41 9.22 -0.20
CA ASP A 135 -18.31 9.88 -1.52
C ASP A 135 -17.13 10.87 -1.66
N ILE A 136 -16.02 10.63 -0.95
CA ILE A 136 -14.78 11.41 -1.04
C ILE A 136 -14.12 11.09 -2.39
N PRO A 137 -13.92 12.09 -3.27
CA PRO A 137 -13.25 11.86 -4.54
C PRO A 137 -11.78 11.52 -4.32
N ILE A 138 -11.32 10.39 -4.88
CA ILE A 138 -9.92 9.99 -4.85
C ILE A 138 -9.20 10.57 -6.06
N SER A 139 -8.15 11.34 -5.83
CA SER A 139 -7.31 11.90 -6.89
C SER A 139 -6.48 10.81 -7.59
N THR A 140 -5.91 11.14 -8.75
CA THR A 140 -4.99 10.25 -9.47
C THR A 140 -3.71 9.95 -8.65
N ILE A 141 -3.24 10.90 -7.85
CA ILE A 141 -2.05 10.74 -7.00
C ILE A 141 -2.36 9.76 -5.87
N ALA A 142 -3.41 10.04 -5.09
CA ALA A 142 -3.90 9.17 -4.04
C ALA A 142 -4.16 7.74 -4.53
N ARG A 143 -4.82 7.58 -5.68
CA ARG A 143 -5.07 6.25 -6.28
C ARG A 143 -3.77 5.50 -6.56
N HIS A 144 -2.80 6.19 -7.17
CA HIS A 144 -1.50 5.60 -7.44
C HIS A 144 -0.81 5.18 -6.13
N ASN A 145 -0.84 6.03 -5.10
CA ASN A 145 -0.20 5.78 -3.82
C ASN A 145 -0.85 4.61 -3.08
N LEU A 146 -2.18 4.49 -3.09
CA LEU A 146 -2.90 3.32 -2.55
C LEU A 146 -2.43 2.02 -3.21
N ASN A 147 -2.27 2.03 -4.54
CA ASN A 147 -1.78 0.86 -5.28
C ASN A 147 -0.32 0.50 -4.97
N GLN A 148 0.50 1.45 -4.51
CA GLN A 148 1.89 1.18 -4.10
C GLN A 148 1.99 0.61 -2.68
N VAL A 149 1.00 0.90 -1.82
CA VAL A 149 0.95 0.39 -0.45
C VAL A 149 0.48 -1.06 -0.40
N ASN A 150 -0.39 -1.45 -1.33
CA ASN A 150 -0.88 -2.82 -1.49
C ASN A 150 0.21 -3.78 -2.01
#